data_AF-A0A7S2TCE4-F1
#
_entry.id   AF-A0A7S2TCE4-F1
#
_cell.length_a   1.000
_cell.length_b   1.000
_cell.length_c   1.000
_cell.angle_alpha   90.00
_cell.angle_beta   90.00
_cell.angle_gamma   90.00
#
_symmetry.space_group_name_H-M   'P 1'
#
loop_
_entity.id
_entity.type
_entity.pdbx_description
1 polymer ?
#
loop_
_entity_poly.entity_id
_entity_poly.type
_entity_poly.pdbx_seq_one_letter_code
_entity_poly.pdbx_strand_id
1 'polypeptide(L)'
;SDFARLETETKASEDQAQASYEKFVEDTTVDKTAKNKDVEYKSNKKDEETEELGEAKADLESTQKELDSALRYYEKLKPSCVDAGVSYEERVARRKEEIESLQEALRILNGEDIAFLQQ
;
A
#
# COMPACT_ATOMS: atom_id res chain seq x y z
N SER A 1 -14.84 -25.06 -81.21
CA SER A 1 -16.29 -24.84 -81.02
C SER A 1 -16.48 -24.01 -79.76
N ASP A 2 -17.62 -23.34 -79.59
CA ASP A 2 -17.91 -22.53 -78.38
C ASP A 2 -17.81 -23.33 -77.08
N PHE A 3 -18.07 -24.64 -77.10
CA PHE A 3 -17.93 -25.52 -75.94
C PHE A 3 -16.51 -25.58 -75.38
N ALA A 4 -15.48 -25.63 -76.24
CA ALA A 4 -14.08 -25.66 -75.79
C ALA A 4 -13.66 -24.33 -75.15
N ARG A 5 -14.19 -23.21 -75.64
CA ARG A 5 -13.97 -21.89 -75.05
C ARG A 5 -14.66 -21.79 -73.69
N LEU A 6 -15.93 -22.18 -73.61
CA LEU A 6 -16.70 -22.19 -72.37
C LEU A 6 -16.03 -23.06 -71.29
N GLU A 7 -15.59 -24.27 -71.65
CA GLU A 7 -14.90 -25.17 -70.72
C GLU A 7 -13.62 -24.53 -70.15
N THR A 8 -12.84 -23.86 -71.01
CA THR A 8 -11.61 -23.17 -70.59
C THR A 8 -11.92 -21.98 -69.67
N GLU A 9 -12.93 -21.18 -70.00
CA GLU A 9 -13.37 -20.04 -69.18
C GLU A 9 -13.91 -20.49 -67.82
N THR A 10 -14.72 -21.55 -67.77
CA THR A 10 -15.25 -22.10 -66.52
C THR A 10 -14.12 -22.64 -65.64
N LYS A 11 -13.19 -23.44 -66.18
CA LYS A 11 -12.05 -23.95 -65.43
C LYS A 11 -11.18 -22.83 -64.86
N ALA A 12 -10.88 -21.81 -65.66
CA ALA A 12 -10.11 -20.66 -65.19
C ALA A 12 -10.83 -19.90 -64.06
N SER A 13 -12.16 -19.77 -64.15
CA SER A 13 -12.96 -19.13 -63.09
C SER A 13 -13.01 -19.96 -61.81
N GLU A 14 -13.13 -21.29 -61.93
CA GLU A 14 -13.12 -22.21 -60.79
C GLU A 14 -11.76 -22.20 -60.09
N ASP A 15 -10.66 -22.25 -60.85
CA ASP A 15 -9.29 -22.18 -60.32
C ASP A 15 -9.05 -20.85 -59.59
N GLN A 16 -9.52 -19.73 -60.16
CA GLN A 16 -9.40 -18.41 -59.51
C GLN A 16 -10.24 -18.32 -58.23
N ALA A 17 -11.45 -18.87 -58.24
CA ALA A 17 -12.32 -18.88 -57.07
C ALA A 17 -11.71 -19.74 -55.95
N GLN A 18 -11.16 -20.91 -56.29
CA GLN A 18 -10.48 -21.80 -55.36
C GLN A 18 -9.27 -21.11 -54.73
N ALA A 19 -8.39 -20.51 -55.54
CA ALA A 19 -7.21 -19.80 -55.03
C ALA A 19 -7.60 -18.61 -54.11
N SER A 20 -8.67 -17.89 -54.46
CA SER A 20 -9.16 -16.78 -53.64
C SER A 20 -9.74 -17.27 -52.30
N TYR A 21 -10.46 -18.40 -52.31
CA TYR A 21 -10.99 -19.01 -51.11
C TYR A 21 -9.89 -19.53 -50.19
N GLU A 22 -8.91 -20.26 -50.73
CA GLU A 22 -7.77 -20.78 -49.97
C GLU A 22 -7.00 -19.64 -49.28
N LYS A 23 -6.72 -18.57 -50.03
CA LYS A 23 -6.07 -17.38 -49.47
C LYS A 23 -6.91 -16.73 -48.37
N PHE A 24 -8.22 -16.56 -48.59
CA PHE A 24 -9.10 -15.98 -47.58
C PHE A 24 -9.14 -16.82 -46.29
N VAL A 25 -9.18 -18.14 -46.41
CA VAL A 25 -9.16 -19.06 -45.27
C VAL A 25 -7.84 -18.97 -44.52
N GLU A 26 -6.71 -18.94 -45.23
CA GLU A 26 -5.39 -18.77 -44.62
C GLU A 26 -5.29 -17.44 -43.86
N ASP A 27 -5.56 -16.33 -44.53
CA ASP A 27 -5.50 -14.98 -43.96
C ASP A 27 -6.41 -14.87 -42.72
N THR A 28 -7.64 -15.36 -42.82
CA THR A 28 -8.63 -15.30 -41.72
C THR A 28 -8.24 -16.21 -40.56
N THR A 29 -7.62 -17.37 -40.83
CA THR A 29 -7.17 -18.28 -39.78
C THR A 29 -6.03 -17.66 -38.97
N VAL A 30 -5.08 -17.03 -39.65
CA VAL A 30 -3.98 -16.29 -39.01
C VAL A 30 -4.52 -15.12 -38.19
N ASP A 31 -5.39 -14.29 -38.78
CA ASP A 31 -5.99 -13.13 -38.11
C ASP A 31 -6.80 -13.53 -36.89
N LYS A 32 -7.65 -14.57 -37.00
CA LYS A 32 -8.43 -15.10 -35.88
C LYS A 32 -7.52 -15.61 -34.76
N THR A 33 -6.44 -16.31 -35.10
CA THR A 33 -5.49 -16.82 -34.11
C THR A 33 -4.80 -15.68 -33.37
N ALA A 34 -4.35 -14.65 -34.11
CA ALA A 34 -3.72 -13.48 -33.54
C ALA A 34 -4.68 -12.72 -32.61
N LYS A 35 -5.91 -12.45 -33.06
CA LYS A 35 -6.94 -11.77 -32.26
C LYS A 35 -7.31 -12.53 -30.99
N ASN A 36 -7.44 -13.86 -31.06
CA ASN A 36 -7.72 -14.67 -29.89
C ASN A 36 -6.60 -14.59 -28.84
N LYS A 37 -5.34 -14.66 -29.28
CA LYS A 37 -4.19 -14.46 -28.37
C LYS A 37 -4.16 -13.06 -27.77
N ASP A 38 -4.49 -12.05 -28.57
CA ASP A 38 -4.59 -10.67 -28.12
C ASP A 38 -5.65 -10.50 -27.02
N VAL A 39 -6.81 -11.13 -27.20
CA VAL A 39 -7.90 -11.12 -26.21
C VAL A 39 -7.47 -11.81 -24.92
N GLU A 40 -6.85 -13.00 -25.03
CA GLU A 40 -6.35 -13.74 -23.87
C GLU A 40 -5.31 -12.92 -23.09
N TYR A 41 -4.31 -12.38 -23.78
CA TYR A 41 -3.27 -11.56 -23.15
C TYR A 41 -3.85 -10.32 -22.47
N LYS A 42 -4.75 -9.60 -23.14
CA LYS A 42 -5.38 -8.40 -22.58
C LYS A 42 -6.30 -8.73 -21.40
N SER A 43 -6.98 -9.88 -21.42
CA SER A 43 -7.81 -10.32 -20.31
C SER A 43 -6.95 -10.62 -19.09
N ASN A 44 -5.89 -11.43 -19.26
CA ASN A 44 -4.99 -11.78 -18.16
C ASN A 44 -4.34 -10.53 -17.56
N LYS A 45 -3.84 -9.63 -18.42
CA LYS A 45 -3.24 -8.36 -17.97
C LYS A 45 -4.22 -7.48 -17.20
N LYS A 46 -5.49 -7.42 -17.65
CA LYS A 46 -6.52 -6.67 -16.93
C LYS A 46 -6.77 -7.27 -15.55
N ASP A 47 -6.81 -8.59 -15.45
CA ASP A 47 -7.05 -9.26 -14.18
C ASP A 47 -5.88 -9.05 -13.22
N GLU A 48 -4.63 -9.17 -13.70
CA GLU A 48 -3.40 -8.82 -12.96
C GLU A 48 -3.43 -7.37 -12.45
N GLU A 49 -3.67 -6.39 -13.34
CA GLU A 49 -3.73 -4.97 -12.94
C GLU A 49 -4.89 -4.68 -11.96
N THR A 50 -5.99 -5.43 -12.05
CA THR A 50 -7.12 -5.29 -11.13
C THR A 50 -6.77 -5.81 -9.73
N GLU A 51 -6.05 -6.92 -9.66
CA GLU A 51 -5.53 -7.49 -8.40
C GLU A 51 -4.54 -6.52 -7.75
N GLU A 52 -3.52 -6.07 -8.48
CA GLU A 52 -2.52 -5.10 -8.00
C GLU A 52 -3.18 -3.81 -7.47
N LEU A 53 -4.19 -3.30 -8.19
CA LEU A 53 -4.95 -2.13 -7.73
C LEU A 53 -5.71 -2.41 -6.43
N GLY A 54 -6.23 -3.62 -6.27
CA GLY A 54 -6.92 -4.05 -5.05
C GLY A 54 -5.97 -4.08 -3.85
N GLU A 55 -4.80 -4.70 -4.02
CA GLU A 55 -3.75 -4.78 -3.00
C GLU A 55 -3.25 -3.38 -2.61
N ALA A 56 -2.90 -2.54 -3.59
CA ALA A 56 -2.42 -1.19 -3.35
C ALA A 56 -3.43 -0.32 -2.57
N LYS A 57 -4.73 -0.51 -2.80
CA LYS A 57 -5.79 0.18 -2.04
C LYS A 57 -5.87 -0.31 -0.60
N ALA A 58 -5.77 -1.62 -0.38
CA ALA A 58 -5.79 -2.20 0.97
C ALA A 58 -4.57 -1.74 1.78
N ASP A 59 -3.38 -1.73 1.17
CA ASP A 59 -2.15 -1.25 1.77
C ASP A 59 -2.25 0.24 2.11
N LEU A 60 -2.78 1.06 1.20
CA LEU A 60 -3.00 2.48 1.47
C LEU A 60 -3.94 2.70 2.66
N GLU A 61 -5.05 1.94 2.73
CA GLU A 61 -5.98 2.04 3.86
C GLU A 61 -5.34 1.62 5.18
N SER A 62 -4.57 0.53 5.18
CA SER A 62 -3.88 0.04 6.37
C SER A 62 -2.82 1.03 6.86
N THR A 63 -1.96 1.49 5.95
CA THR A 63 -0.87 2.44 6.26
C THR A 63 -1.42 3.78 6.75
N GLN A 64 -2.54 4.26 6.19
CA GLN A 64 -3.19 5.47 6.70
C GLN A 64 -3.72 5.28 8.13
N LYS A 65 -4.32 4.13 8.45
CA LYS A 65 -4.78 3.83 9.82
C LYS A 65 -3.63 3.76 10.81
N GLU A 66 -2.50 3.19 10.41
CA GLU A 66 -1.28 3.15 11.22
C GLU A 66 -0.72 4.55 11.45
N LEU A 67 -0.61 5.36 10.38
CA LEU A 67 -0.15 6.74 10.45
C LEU A 67 -1.04 7.58 11.38
N ASP A 68 -2.36 7.49 11.23
CA ASP A 68 -3.30 8.21 12.10
C ASP A 68 -3.16 7.78 13.57
N SER A 69 -2.90 6.49 13.81
CA SER A 69 -2.66 5.97 15.16
C SER A 69 -1.35 6.49 15.74
N ALA A 70 -0.28 6.52 14.94
CA ALA A 70 1.01 7.07 15.33
C ALA A 70 0.91 8.57 15.63
N LEU A 71 0.22 9.35 14.80
CA LEU A 71 -0.01 10.77 15.03
C LEU A 71 -0.83 11.02 16.30
N ARG A 72 -1.89 10.25 16.54
CA ARG A 72 -2.65 10.34 17.80
C ARG A 72 -1.78 10.05 19.03
N TYR A 73 -0.89 9.08 18.95
CA TYR A 73 0.02 8.76 20.05
C TYR A 73 1.08 9.85 20.24
N TYR A 74 1.64 10.37 19.15
CA TYR A 74 2.57 11.48 19.15
C TYR A 74 1.98 12.72 19.83
N GLU A 75 0.75 13.12 19.46
CA GLU A 75 0.06 14.26 20.08
C GLU A 75 -0.19 14.05 21.57
N LYS A 76 -0.41 12.81 22.03
CA LYS A 76 -0.50 12.51 23.47
C LYS A 76 0.83 12.67 24.21
N LEU A 77 1.94 12.33 23.57
CA LEU A 77 3.28 12.44 24.16
C LEU A 77 3.83 13.87 24.14
N LYS A 78 3.46 14.65 23.12
CA LYS A 78 4.00 15.97 22.85
C LYS A 78 3.96 16.92 24.07
N PRO A 79 2.86 17.03 24.86
CA PRO A 79 2.86 17.85 26.07
C PRO A 79 3.89 17.43 27.13
N SER A 80 4.18 16.14 27.24
CA SER A 80 5.07 15.62 28.29
C SER A 80 6.53 15.57 27.86
N CYS A 81 6.79 15.42 26.56
CA CYS A 81 8.13 15.18 26.01
C CYS A 81 8.71 16.36 25.23
N VAL A 82 7.87 17.24 24.67
CA VAL A 82 8.30 18.37 23.82
C VAL A 82 7.90 19.69 24.48
N ASP A 83 6.63 19.83 24.86
CA ASP A 83 6.07 21.08 25.40
C ASP A 83 6.05 21.10 26.93
N ALA A 84 6.96 20.36 27.57
CA ALA A 84 6.90 20.05 28.99
C ALA A 84 7.02 21.28 29.91
N GLY A 85 7.37 22.45 29.38
CA GLY A 85 7.31 23.76 30.04
C GLY A 85 8.22 23.96 31.26
N VAL A 86 8.90 22.91 31.70
CA VAL A 86 9.85 22.90 32.82
C VAL A 86 11.15 22.24 32.36
N SER A 87 12.25 22.96 32.57
CA SER A 87 13.59 22.47 32.29
C SER A 87 13.92 21.24 33.15
N TYR A 88 14.87 20.43 32.68
CA TYR A 88 15.37 19.30 33.47
C TYR A 88 15.94 19.79 34.81
N GLU A 89 16.64 20.92 34.78
CA GLU A 89 17.24 21.59 35.91
C GLU A 89 16.20 21.98 36.97
N GLU A 90 15.10 22.62 36.57
CA GLU A 90 13.98 22.95 37.49
C GLU A 90 13.32 21.69 38.06
N ARG A 91 13.16 20.63 37.27
CA ARG A 91 12.63 19.35 37.76
C ARG A 91 13.54 18.74 38.82
N VAL A 92 14.86 18.79 38.62
CA VAL A 92 15.84 18.29 39.58
C VAL A 92 15.86 19.15 40.84
N ALA A 93 15.80 20.48 40.70
CA ALA A 93 15.76 21.40 41.85
C ALA A 93 14.55 21.11 42.76
N ARG A 94 13.33 21.06 42.21
CA ARG A 94 12.12 20.75 42.99
C ARG A 94 12.20 19.39 43.68
N ARG A 95 12.77 18.38 43.03
CA ARG A 95 12.96 17.05 43.64
C ARG A 95 13.96 17.09 44.79
N LYS A 96 15.02 17.89 44.70
CA LYS A 96 15.97 18.06 45.80
C LYS A 96 15.30 18.70 47.02
N GLU A 97 14.55 19.78 46.79
CA GLU A 97 13.78 20.45 47.86
C GLU A 97 12.77 19.49 48.52
N GLU A 98 12.07 18.69 47.72
CA GLU A 98 11.15 17.67 48.23
C GLU A 98 11.88 16.60 49.06
N ILE A 99 13.05 16.12 48.61
CA ILE A 99 13.87 15.14 49.35
C ILE A 99 14.34 15.72 50.68
N GLU A 100 14.84 16.97 50.69
CA GLU A 100 15.30 17.63 51.90
C GLU A 100 14.16 17.79 52.92
N SER A 101 12.98 18.21 52.46
CA SER A 101 11.79 18.33 53.30
C SER A 101 11.33 16.97 53.86
N LEU A 102 11.35 15.91 53.04
CA LEU A 102 11.03 14.55 53.48
C LEU A 102 12.05 14.01 54.49
N GLN A 103 13.34 14.31 54.31
CA GLN A 103 14.39 13.95 55.27
C GLN A 103 14.24 14.68 56.60
N GLU A 104 13.86 15.96 56.58
CA GLU A 104 13.54 16.71 57.79
C GLU A 104 12.31 16.14 58.50
N ALA A 105 11.22 15.87 57.78
CA ALA A 105 10.04 15.21 58.35
C ALA A 105 10.38 13.84 58.97
N LEU A 106 11.25 13.05 58.31
CA LEU A 106 11.69 11.76 58.83
C LEU A 106 12.53 11.90 60.11
N ARG A 107 13.44 12.89 60.19
CA ARG A 107 14.23 13.17 61.40
C ARG A 107 13.34 13.56 62.58
N ILE A 108 12.34 14.41 62.34
CA ILE A 108 11.34 14.78 63.34
C ILE A 108 10.57 13.53 63.83
N LEU A 109 10.08 12.70 62.91
CA LEU A 109 9.33 11.48 63.24
C LEU A 109 10.18 10.42 63.97
N ASN A 110 11.46 10.32 63.66
CA ASN A 110 12.41 9.44 64.35
C ASN A 110 12.87 10.00 65.70
N GLY A 111 12.42 11.20 66.08
CA GLY A 111 12.76 11.84 67.35
C GLY A 111 14.17 12.42 67.42
N GLU A 112 14.91 12.45 66.30
CA GLU A 112 16.25 13.04 66.22
C GLU A 112 16.21 14.55 66.51
N ASP A 113 15.15 15.23 66.09
CA ASP A 113 14.93 16.66 66.37
C ASP A 113 14.10 16.92 67.65
N ILE A 114 13.39 15.91 68.19
CA ILE A 114 12.64 16.02 69.46
C ILE A 114 13.60 16.00 70.66
N ALA A 115 14.74 15.31 70.52
CA ALA A 115 15.81 15.31 71.52
C ALA A 115 16.38 16.70 71.83
N PHE A 116 16.20 17.68 70.95
CA PHE A 116 16.68 19.06 71.14
C PHE A 116 15.73 19.94 71.97
N LEU A 117 14.47 19.54 72.15
CA LEU A 117 13.44 20.33 72.85
C LEU A 117 13.17 19.89 74.31
N GLN A 118 13.87 18.86 74.80
CA GLN A 118 13.74 18.36 76.18
C GLN A 118 14.94 18.70 77.09
N GLN A 119 15.70 19.76 76.78
CA GLN A 119 16.77 20.27 77.65
C GLN A 119 16.43 21.66 78.20
#